data_AF-A0A3P7LZ44-F1
#
_entry.id   AF-A0A3P7LZ44-F1
#
_cell.length_a   1.000
_cell.length_b   1.000
_cell.length_c   1.000
_cell.angle_alpha   90.00
_cell.angle_beta   90.00
_cell.angle_gamma   90.00
#
_symmetry.space_group_name_H-M   'P 1'
#
loop_
_entity.id
_entity.type
_entity.pdbx_description
1 polymer ?
#
loop_
_entity_poly.entity_id
_entity_poly.type
_entity_poly.pdbx_seq_one_letter_code
_entity_poly.pdbx_strand_id
1 'polypeptide(L)'
;MNYEDTLSALYGYGIFQIILTVCCGLTNFVTVFEFQSIIFLHLTPPFNCSSPHLNEFSQITWVTKSEYLSFQNSQQQQEKLSTGFGSYFHANNSALEQCWAIVRQQEVMRPFACDQWTFSEYTMSRTLVTDYNLVCDRRYLVTLLEIVFIMSLATGYSMAIFTDRISRRKLLLFYASWDCLTSACLVLAPSLTCLFLIRALRSLSASICYLPPCILAELVPTKKRAIFINLYWIPFGLGYMLTAGIAYLTRDWFHLRLYGLLFLIVHLSLFFIVPESPRWLLVHGRYDEFVKVLKRMAAWNRVKVEKGFYE
;
A
#
# COMPACT_ATOMS: atom_id res chain seq x y z
N MET A 1 3.13 25.92 37.09
CA MET A 1 3.63 26.50 35.81
C MET A 1 2.71 26.05 34.68
N ASN A 2 2.39 26.88 33.69
CA ASN A 2 1.57 26.44 32.57
C ASN A 2 2.39 25.45 31.70
N TYR A 3 1.73 24.44 31.11
CA TYR A 3 2.42 23.40 30.33
C TYR A 3 3.19 24.00 29.15
N GLU A 4 2.64 25.02 28.50
CA GLU A 4 3.27 25.71 27.37
C GLU A 4 4.52 26.53 27.78
N ASP A 5 4.52 27.11 28.98
CA ASP A 5 5.69 27.83 29.51
C ASP A 5 6.82 26.84 29.80
N THR A 6 6.45 25.66 30.30
CA THR A 6 7.38 24.55 30.58
C THR A 6 8.05 24.07 29.29
N LEU A 7 7.28 23.85 28.22
CA LEU A 7 7.81 23.48 26.91
C LEU A 7 8.71 24.56 26.31
N SER A 8 8.33 25.83 26.48
CA SER A 8 9.11 26.96 25.98
C SER A 8 10.46 27.07 26.69
N ALA A 9 10.49 26.84 28.01
CA ALA A 9 11.73 26.79 28.79
C ALA A 9 12.62 25.59 28.40
N LEU A 10 12.02 24.43 28.12
CA LEU A 10 12.74 23.20 27.76
C LEU A 10 13.17 23.12 26.29
N TYR A 11 12.72 24.05 25.44
CA TYR A 11 13.00 24.00 24.00
C TYR A 11 14.49 24.16 23.70
N GLY A 12 15.19 25.12 24.31
CA GLY A 12 16.62 25.36 24.06
C GLY A 12 16.96 25.44 22.57
N TYR A 13 17.82 24.53 22.10
CA TYR A 13 18.19 24.38 20.67
C TYR A 13 17.21 23.56 19.83
N GLY A 14 16.23 22.88 20.44
CA GLY A 14 15.21 22.10 19.75
C GLY A 14 15.69 20.79 19.12
N ILE A 15 16.90 20.31 19.48
CA ILE A 15 17.54 19.12 18.89
C ILE A 15 16.68 17.87 19.09
N PHE A 16 16.10 17.72 20.28
CA PHE A 16 15.21 16.60 20.59
C PHE A 16 14.01 16.56 19.64
N GLN A 17 13.37 17.71 19.41
CA GLN A 17 12.21 17.82 18.53
C GLN A 17 12.58 17.58 17.07
N ILE A 18 13.73 18.08 16.60
CA ILE A 18 14.20 17.83 15.23
C ILE A 18 14.43 16.33 14.99
N ILE A 19 15.16 15.66 15.89
CA ILE A 19 15.43 14.22 15.78
C ILE A 19 14.11 13.45 15.84
N LEU A 20 13.22 13.80 16.78
CA LEU A 20 11.91 13.16 16.89
C LEU A 20 11.09 13.34 15.61
N THR A 21 11.08 14.53 14.99
CA THR A 21 10.37 14.77 13.73
C THR A 21 10.93 13.96 12.58
N VAL A 22 12.26 13.87 12.46
CA VAL A 22 12.90 13.04 11.43
C VAL A 22 12.59 11.57 11.64
N CYS A 23 12.76 11.05 12.86
CA CYS A 23 12.43 9.67 13.20
C CYS A 23 10.94 9.37 12.97
N CYS A 24 10.03 10.20 13.46
CA CYS A 24 8.60 9.98 13.24
C CYS A 24 8.25 10.06 11.75
N GLY A 25 8.78 11.06 11.02
CA GLY A 25 8.50 11.29 9.61
C GLY A 25 9.00 10.17 8.70
N LEU A 26 10.12 9.53 9.02
CA LEU A 26 10.61 8.35 8.30
C LEU A 26 9.61 7.17 8.29
N THR A 27 8.67 7.13 9.25
CA THR A 27 7.57 6.15 9.21
C THR A 27 6.68 6.38 7.99
N ASN A 28 6.38 7.64 7.66
CA ASN A 28 5.60 7.98 6.47
C ASN A 28 6.34 7.64 5.19
N PHE A 29 7.67 7.74 5.20
CA PHE A 29 8.46 7.38 4.02
C PHE A 29 8.21 5.92 3.61
N VAL A 30 8.06 5.01 4.58
CA VAL A 30 7.81 3.60 4.28
C VAL A 30 6.36 3.34 3.87
N THR A 31 5.38 4.04 4.43
CA THR A 31 3.98 3.87 4.03
C THR A 31 3.75 4.22 2.55
N VAL A 32 4.59 5.11 1.99
CA VAL A 32 4.55 5.49 0.57
C VAL A 32 4.82 4.32 -0.37
N PHE A 33 5.77 3.43 -0.03
CA PHE A 33 6.08 2.26 -0.86
C PHE A 33 4.85 1.40 -1.09
N GLU A 34 3.96 1.32 -0.09
CA GLU A 34 2.70 0.59 -0.20
C GLU A 34 1.67 1.33 -1.05
N PHE A 35 1.48 2.63 -0.82
CA PHE A 35 0.55 3.42 -1.65
C PHE A 35 0.94 3.41 -3.12
N GLN A 36 2.23 3.51 -3.44
CA GLN A 36 2.71 3.46 -4.82
C GLN A 36 2.78 2.05 -5.40
N SER A 37 2.81 0.99 -4.58
CA SER A 37 2.69 -0.37 -5.10
C SER A 37 1.37 -0.58 -5.87
N ILE A 38 0.34 0.24 -5.62
CA ILE A 38 -0.92 0.27 -6.38
C ILE A 38 -0.68 0.56 -7.88
N ILE A 39 0.33 1.34 -8.24
CA ILE A 39 0.65 1.59 -9.66
C ILE A 39 1.03 0.28 -10.37
N PHE A 40 1.77 -0.59 -9.69
CA PHE A 40 2.11 -1.93 -10.19
C PHE A 40 0.93 -2.91 -10.18
N LEU A 41 -0.16 -2.60 -9.47
CA LEU A 41 -1.39 -3.37 -9.50
C LEU A 41 -2.23 -3.09 -10.75
N HIS A 42 -2.28 -1.84 -11.22
CA HIS A 42 -3.15 -1.47 -12.34
C HIS A 42 -2.49 -1.54 -13.71
N LEU A 43 -1.16 -1.57 -13.77
CA LEU A 43 -0.48 -1.67 -15.06
C LEU A 43 -0.62 -3.08 -15.64
N THR A 44 -1.47 -3.18 -16.67
CA THR A 44 -1.61 -4.35 -17.54
C THR A 44 -0.70 -4.14 -18.76
N PRO A 45 0.48 -4.79 -18.84
CA PRO A 45 1.28 -4.73 -20.06
C PRO A 45 0.51 -5.39 -21.22
N PRO A 46 0.82 -5.03 -22.49
CA PRO A 46 0.19 -5.68 -23.63
C PRO A 46 0.51 -7.17 -23.59
N PHE A 47 -0.50 -8.00 -23.87
CA PHE A 47 -0.44 -9.44 -23.69
C PHE A 47 -1.05 -10.17 -24.88
N ASN A 48 -0.50 -11.35 -25.17
CA ASN A 48 -0.97 -12.25 -26.20
C ASN A 48 -1.36 -13.60 -25.60
N CYS A 49 -2.37 -14.26 -26.18
CA CYS A 49 -2.73 -15.63 -25.82
C CYS A 49 -1.65 -16.60 -26.30
N SER A 50 -1.19 -17.48 -25.42
CA SER A 50 -0.11 -18.44 -25.68
C SER A 50 -0.54 -19.90 -25.48
N SER A 51 -1.85 -20.15 -25.45
CA SER A 51 -2.39 -21.49 -25.24
C SER A 51 -1.89 -22.49 -26.28
N PRO A 52 -1.44 -23.70 -25.89
CA PRO A 52 -0.95 -24.70 -26.84
C PRO A 52 -2.03 -25.16 -27.83
N HIS A 53 -3.30 -25.06 -27.45
CA HIS A 53 -4.45 -25.40 -28.29
C HIS A 53 -4.61 -24.50 -29.51
N LEU A 54 -3.97 -23.32 -29.52
CA LEU A 54 -4.01 -22.41 -30.67
C LEU A 54 -3.45 -23.05 -31.94
N ASN A 55 -2.49 -23.97 -31.81
CA ASN A 55 -1.86 -24.66 -32.94
C ASN A 55 -2.78 -25.65 -33.65
N GLU A 56 -3.90 -26.04 -33.02
CA GLU A 56 -4.87 -26.97 -33.59
C GLU A 56 -5.88 -26.28 -34.54
N PHE A 57 -5.91 -24.94 -34.55
CA PHE A 57 -6.92 -24.16 -35.26
C PHE A 57 -6.38 -23.53 -36.55
N SER A 58 -7.16 -23.59 -37.63
CA SER A 58 -6.75 -23.07 -38.94
C SER A 58 -6.97 -21.56 -39.09
N GLN A 59 -7.96 -21.02 -38.37
CA GLN A 59 -8.31 -19.61 -38.40
C GLN A 59 -8.78 -19.18 -37.00
N ILE A 60 -8.24 -18.07 -36.52
CA ILE A 60 -8.52 -17.50 -35.20
C ILE A 60 -9.00 -16.07 -35.41
N THR A 61 -10.19 -15.77 -34.91
CA THR A 61 -10.74 -14.41 -34.90
C THR A 61 -11.01 -13.98 -33.47
N TRP A 62 -10.25 -12.99 -32.99
CA TRP A 62 -10.43 -12.40 -31.66
C TRP A 62 -11.71 -11.57 -31.60
N VAL A 63 -12.50 -11.76 -30.56
CA VAL A 63 -13.82 -11.14 -30.40
C VAL A 63 -13.99 -10.57 -28.99
N THR A 64 -14.95 -9.66 -28.84
CA THR A 64 -15.33 -9.14 -27.52
C THR A 64 -16.04 -10.20 -26.68
N LYS A 65 -16.08 -10.02 -25.35
CA LYS A 65 -16.81 -10.93 -24.45
C LYS A 65 -18.30 -11.05 -24.81
N SER A 66 -18.94 -9.96 -25.23
CA SER A 66 -20.34 -9.95 -25.65
C SER A 66 -20.60 -10.80 -26.88
N GLU A 67 -19.71 -10.71 -27.87
CA GLU A 67 -19.75 -11.50 -29.10
C GLU A 67 -19.45 -12.98 -28.86
N TYR A 68 -18.51 -13.27 -27.96
CA TYR A 68 -18.23 -14.63 -27.51
C TYR A 68 -19.46 -15.27 -26.87
N LEU A 69 -20.12 -14.57 -25.94
CA LEU A 69 -21.31 -15.07 -25.25
C LEU A 69 -22.51 -15.22 -26.18
N SER A 70 -22.71 -14.29 -27.13
CA SER A 70 -23.80 -14.41 -28.11
C SER A 70 -23.61 -15.61 -29.03
N PHE A 71 -22.37 -15.88 -29.45
CA PHE A 71 -22.03 -17.07 -30.24
C PHE A 71 -22.23 -18.36 -29.45
N GLN A 72 -21.76 -18.38 -28.20
CA GLN A 72 -21.92 -19.54 -27.32
C GLN A 72 -23.39 -19.89 -27.06
N ASN A 73 -24.24 -18.87 -26.81
CA ASN A 73 -25.67 -19.06 -26.62
C ASN A 73 -26.39 -19.51 -27.91
N SER A 74 -25.94 -19.00 -29.06
CA SER A 74 -26.49 -19.38 -30.37
C SER A 74 -26.16 -20.84 -30.71
N GLN A 75 -24.97 -21.35 -30.39
CA GLN A 75 -24.66 -22.78 -30.54
C GLN A 75 -25.51 -23.66 -29.63
N GLN A 76 -25.83 -23.22 -28.41
CA GLN A 76 -26.78 -23.93 -27.55
C GLN A 76 -28.21 -23.95 -28.12
N GLN A 77 -28.58 -22.98 -28.97
CA GLN A 77 -29.89 -22.89 -29.62
C GLN A 77 -29.92 -23.47 -31.05
N GLN A 78 -28.79 -23.76 -31.69
CA GLN A 78 -28.71 -24.20 -33.08
C GLN A 78 -27.93 -25.51 -33.27
N GLU A 79 -28.62 -26.63 -33.07
CA GLU A 79 -28.44 -27.84 -33.90
C GLU A 79 -29.00 -27.66 -35.32
N LYS A 80 -29.52 -26.47 -35.68
CA LYS A 80 -30.05 -26.13 -37.02
C LYS A 80 -29.74 -24.69 -37.42
N LEU A 81 -28.53 -24.40 -37.90
CA LEU A 81 -28.31 -23.42 -38.97
C LEU A 81 -26.87 -23.51 -39.50
N SER A 82 -26.58 -24.57 -40.26
CA SER A 82 -25.44 -24.56 -41.17
C SER A 82 -25.71 -23.52 -42.27
N THR A 83 -24.72 -22.66 -42.54
CA THR A 83 -24.67 -21.64 -43.60
C THR A 83 -25.28 -20.27 -43.24
N GLY A 84 -24.43 -19.32 -42.85
CA GLY A 84 -24.82 -17.91 -42.68
C GLY A 84 -24.15 -17.12 -41.56
N PHE A 85 -23.25 -17.70 -40.76
CA PHE A 85 -22.72 -17.02 -39.57
C PHE A 85 -21.47 -16.14 -39.82
N GLY A 86 -20.97 -16.08 -41.06
CA GLY A 86 -19.72 -15.40 -41.41
C GLY A 86 -19.80 -13.87 -41.54
N SER A 87 -20.98 -13.25 -41.46
CA SER A 87 -21.18 -11.83 -41.79
C SER A 87 -21.38 -10.90 -40.60
N TYR A 88 -21.33 -11.40 -39.36
CA TYR A 88 -21.63 -10.59 -38.16
C TYR A 88 -20.40 -10.14 -37.35
N PHE A 89 -19.20 -10.65 -37.64
CA PHE A 89 -17.99 -10.25 -36.91
C PHE A 89 -17.14 -9.31 -37.75
N HIS A 90 -17.23 -8.02 -37.48
CA HIS A 90 -16.26 -7.05 -37.95
C HIS A 90 -14.95 -7.25 -37.16
N ALA A 91 -13.97 -7.88 -37.80
CA ALA A 91 -12.60 -7.96 -37.30
C ALA A 91 -11.96 -6.57 -37.32
N ASN A 92 -12.19 -5.78 -36.27
CA ASN A 92 -11.40 -4.57 -36.04
C ASN A 92 -10.03 -5.01 -35.53
N ASN A 93 -9.06 -5.07 -36.45
CA ASN A 93 -7.68 -5.52 -36.20
C ASN A 93 -6.83 -4.54 -35.35
N SER A 94 -7.45 -3.66 -34.57
CA SER A 94 -6.75 -2.75 -33.67
C SER A 94 -7.27 -2.90 -32.23
N ALA A 95 -6.39 -3.45 -31.38
CA ALA A 95 -6.47 -3.41 -29.92
C ALA A 95 -7.59 -4.20 -29.22
N LEU A 96 -8.04 -5.33 -29.77
CA LEU A 96 -8.86 -6.28 -28.98
C LEU A 96 -7.98 -7.11 -28.05
N GLU A 97 -8.34 -7.16 -26.77
CA GLU A 97 -7.69 -8.01 -25.75
C GLU A 97 -7.81 -9.49 -26.15
N GLN A 98 -6.69 -10.24 -26.18
CA GLN A 98 -6.64 -11.65 -26.62
C GLN A 98 -7.17 -12.62 -25.55
N CYS A 99 -8.45 -12.45 -25.21
CA CYS A 99 -9.14 -13.18 -24.15
C CYS A 99 -10.10 -14.24 -24.71
N TRP A 100 -10.87 -13.86 -25.72
CA TRP A 100 -11.89 -14.70 -26.33
C TRP A 100 -11.72 -14.71 -27.85
N ALA A 101 -11.83 -15.88 -28.44
CA ALA A 101 -11.75 -16.07 -29.88
C ALA A 101 -12.88 -16.98 -30.37
N ILE A 102 -13.24 -16.80 -31.63
CA ILE A 102 -13.97 -17.81 -32.41
C ILE A 102 -12.94 -18.49 -33.29
N VAL A 103 -12.85 -19.80 -33.19
CA VAL A 103 -11.83 -20.61 -33.88
C VAL A 103 -12.48 -21.59 -34.84
N ARG A 104 -11.80 -21.87 -35.96
CA ARG A 104 -12.24 -22.87 -36.94
C ARG A 104 -11.43 -24.16 -36.78
N GLN A 105 -12.13 -25.28 -36.56
CA GLN A 105 -11.57 -26.62 -36.46
C GLN A 105 -12.36 -27.57 -37.37
N GLN A 106 -11.72 -28.16 -38.38
CA GLN A 106 -12.34 -29.15 -39.29
C GLN A 106 -13.74 -28.71 -39.81
N GLU A 107 -13.80 -27.49 -40.34
CA GLU A 107 -15.00 -26.78 -40.84
C GLU A 107 -16.02 -26.27 -39.83
N VAL A 108 -15.92 -26.65 -38.55
CA VAL A 108 -16.81 -26.16 -37.49
C VAL A 108 -16.20 -24.93 -36.81
N MET A 109 -17.01 -23.89 -36.62
CA MET A 109 -16.64 -22.75 -35.77
C MET A 109 -16.96 -23.07 -34.31
N ARG A 110 -16.03 -22.80 -33.39
CA ARG A 110 -16.20 -23.05 -31.96
C ARG A 110 -15.74 -21.84 -31.14
N PRO A 111 -16.41 -21.54 -30.01
CA PRO A 111 -15.90 -20.56 -29.06
C PRO A 111 -14.65 -21.11 -28.36
N PHE A 112 -13.62 -20.28 -28.24
CA PHE A 112 -12.39 -20.59 -27.53
C PHE A 112 -12.07 -19.48 -26.53
N ALA A 113 -11.89 -19.86 -25.27
CA ALA A 113 -11.44 -18.97 -24.21
C ALA A 113 -9.96 -19.26 -23.91
N CYS A 114 -9.14 -18.22 -23.90
CA CYS A 114 -7.72 -18.37 -23.61
C CYS A 114 -7.50 -18.72 -22.12
N ASP A 115 -6.57 -19.64 -21.85
CA ASP A 115 -6.19 -20.09 -20.51
C ASP A 115 -4.79 -19.62 -20.06
N GLN A 116 -3.91 -19.32 -21.02
CA GLN A 116 -2.53 -18.89 -20.79
C GLN A 116 -2.15 -17.66 -21.60
N TRP A 117 -1.44 -16.73 -20.98
CA TRP A 117 -1.02 -15.46 -21.60
C TRP A 117 0.48 -15.25 -21.49
N THR A 118 1.04 -14.61 -22.52
CA THR A 118 2.40 -14.08 -22.55
C THR A 118 2.33 -12.56 -22.54
N PHE A 119 3.07 -11.95 -21.62
CA PHE A 119 3.06 -10.50 -21.41
C PHE A 119 4.33 -9.88 -21.99
N SER A 120 4.21 -8.67 -22.55
CA SER A 120 5.38 -7.92 -22.99
C SER A 120 6.17 -7.35 -21.82
N GLU A 121 7.47 -7.59 -21.79
CA GLU A 121 8.39 -7.11 -20.74
C GLU A 121 8.96 -5.71 -21.01
N TYR A 122 8.58 -5.06 -22.12
CA TYR A 122 9.16 -3.79 -22.54
C TYR A 122 8.95 -2.66 -21.51
N THR A 123 7.73 -2.55 -20.97
CA THR A 123 7.36 -1.49 -20.03
C THR A 123 7.70 -1.86 -18.58
N MET A 124 7.35 -3.08 -18.17
CA MET A 124 7.64 -3.63 -16.85
C MET A 124 7.96 -5.12 -17.00
N SER A 125 8.98 -5.59 -16.29
CA SER A 125 9.41 -7.00 -16.34
C SER A 125 8.44 -7.90 -15.60
N ARG A 126 7.91 -7.43 -14.47
CA ARG A 126 7.00 -8.24 -13.63
C ARG A 126 6.02 -7.34 -12.88
N THR A 127 4.74 -7.68 -12.95
CA THR A 127 3.67 -6.98 -12.21
C THR A 127 2.77 -7.99 -11.49
N LEU A 128 1.90 -7.50 -10.60
CA LEU A 128 0.92 -8.36 -9.94
C LEU A 128 -0.02 -9.03 -10.97
N VAL A 129 -0.36 -8.30 -12.03
CA VAL A 129 -1.23 -8.80 -13.11
C VAL A 129 -0.57 -9.95 -13.85
N THR A 130 0.72 -9.84 -14.17
CA THR A 130 1.45 -10.90 -14.89
C THR A 130 1.62 -12.15 -14.04
N ASP A 131 1.89 -11.98 -12.73
CA ASP A 131 2.12 -13.11 -11.83
C ASP A 131 0.88 -13.94 -11.55
N TYR A 132 -0.29 -13.29 -11.44
CA TYR A 132 -1.55 -13.94 -11.10
C TYR A 132 -2.53 -14.05 -12.27
N ASN A 133 -2.08 -13.74 -13.50
CA ASN A 133 -2.90 -13.71 -14.72
C ASN A 133 -4.24 -12.98 -14.51
N LEU A 134 -4.18 -11.74 -13.99
CA LEU A 134 -5.35 -10.93 -13.64
C LEU A 134 -5.93 -10.18 -14.85
N VAL A 135 -6.03 -10.85 -15.99
CA VAL A 135 -6.57 -10.33 -17.25
C VAL A 135 -7.95 -10.91 -17.54
N CYS A 136 -8.63 -10.37 -18.55
CA CYS A 136 -9.92 -10.89 -19.03
C CYS A 136 -10.96 -10.94 -17.90
N ASP A 137 -11.59 -12.11 -17.68
CA ASP A 137 -12.58 -12.33 -16.63
C ASP A 137 -12.04 -12.12 -15.20
N ARG A 138 -10.73 -12.16 -14.99
CA ARG A 138 -10.13 -11.99 -13.66
C ARG A 138 -9.74 -10.55 -13.33
N ARG A 139 -9.95 -9.61 -14.26
CA ARG A 139 -9.59 -8.19 -14.09
C ARG A 139 -10.30 -7.53 -12.91
N TYR A 140 -11.54 -7.93 -12.62
CA TYR A 140 -12.30 -7.40 -11.48
C TYR A 140 -11.63 -7.67 -10.13
N LEU A 141 -10.76 -8.68 -10.02
CA LEU A 141 -10.02 -8.98 -8.79
C LEU A 141 -9.04 -7.84 -8.43
N VAL A 142 -8.47 -7.15 -9.43
CA VAL A 142 -7.62 -5.98 -9.16
C VAL A 142 -8.45 -4.87 -8.50
N THR A 143 -9.63 -4.58 -9.04
CA THR A 143 -10.56 -3.59 -8.47
C THR A 143 -11.08 -4.02 -7.11
N LEU A 144 -11.39 -5.31 -6.93
CA LEU A 144 -11.83 -5.85 -5.64
C LEU A 144 -10.75 -5.68 -4.57
N LEU A 145 -9.48 -5.88 -4.92
CA LEU A 145 -8.34 -5.69 -4.01
C LEU A 145 -8.26 -4.24 -3.53
N GLU A 146 -8.45 -3.29 -4.43
CA GLU A 146 -8.47 -1.86 -4.12
C GLU A 146 -9.66 -1.48 -3.21
N ILE A 147 -10.87 -1.96 -3.54
CA ILE A 147 -12.06 -1.72 -2.72
C ILE A 147 -11.86 -2.27 -1.31
N VAL A 148 -11.37 -3.50 -1.19
CA VAL A 148 -11.10 -4.13 0.11
C VAL A 148 -10.05 -3.34 0.89
N PHE A 149 -9.00 -2.85 0.23
CA PHE A 149 -8.00 -1.99 0.87
C PHE A 149 -8.60 -0.69 1.41
N ILE A 150 -9.40 0.03 0.61
CA ILE A 150 -10.02 1.30 1.02
C ILE A 150 -11.05 1.07 2.14
N MET A 151 -11.86 0.02 2.04
CA MET A 151 -12.85 -0.33 3.09
C MET A 151 -12.18 -0.71 4.41
N SER A 152 -11.08 -1.48 4.33
CA SER A 152 -10.29 -1.86 5.51
C SER A 152 -9.62 -0.63 6.13
N LEU A 153 -9.09 0.28 5.31
CA LEU A 153 -8.55 1.57 5.74
C LEU A 153 -9.62 2.41 6.47
N ALA A 154 -10.81 2.56 5.90
CA ALA A 154 -11.92 3.29 6.51
C ALA A 154 -12.32 2.69 7.87
N THR A 155 -12.41 1.36 7.93
CA THR A 155 -12.70 0.62 9.18
C THR A 155 -11.63 0.87 10.24
N GLY A 156 -10.35 0.89 9.84
CA GLY A 156 -9.22 1.22 10.70
C GLY A 156 -9.32 2.62 11.32
N TYR A 157 -9.77 3.61 10.55
CA TYR A 157 -10.04 4.97 11.07
C TYR A 157 -11.21 5.01 12.04
N SER A 158 -12.29 4.26 11.79
CA SER A 158 -13.40 4.17 12.74
C SER A 158 -12.96 3.57 14.10
N MET A 159 -12.02 2.62 14.06
CA MET A 159 -11.42 2.05 15.29
C MET A 159 -10.45 2.99 16.00
N ALA A 160 -10.07 4.13 15.39
CA ALA A 160 -9.11 5.07 15.99
C ALA A 160 -9.61 5.66 17.32
N ILE A 161 -10.92 5.66 17.59
CA ILE A 161 -11.47 6.13 18.87
C ILE A 161 -10.95 5.35 20.08
N PHE A 162 -10.55 4.09 19.88
CA PHE A 162 -9.98 3.27 20.95
C PHE A 162 -8.52 3.61 21.24
N THR A 163 -7.85 4.34 20.36
CA THR A 163 -6.42 4.65 20.50
C THR A 163 -6.13 5.60 21.66
N ASP A 164 -7.07 6.46 22.04
CA ASP A 164 -6.89 7.39 23.15
C ASP A 164 -6.85 6.70 24.53
N ARG A 165 -7.38 5.48 24.65
CA ARG A 165 -7.37 4.71 25.91
C ARG A 165 -6.07 3.95 26.14
N ILE A 166 -5.31 3.69 25.09
CA ILE A 166 -4.06 2.91 25.15
C ILE A 166 -2.89 3.90 25.11
N SER A 167 -1.77 3.54 25.73
CA SER A 167 -0.58 4.40 25.67
C SER A 167 -0.10 4.53 24.22
N ARG A 168 0.14 5.77 23.78
CA ARG A 168 0.42 6.09 22.38
C ARG A 168 1.72 5.46 21.90
N ARG A 169 2.74 5.40 22.77
CA ARG A 169 4.01 4.73 22.45
C ARG A 169 3.82 3.22 22.22
N LYS A 170 3.01 2.55 23.05
CA LYS A 170 2.73 1.11 22.88
C LYS A 170 2.00 0.85 21.57
N LEU A 171 1.03 1.69 21.20
CA LEU A 171 0.35 1.61 19.92
C LEU A 171 1.30 1.82 18.74
N LEU A 172 2.24 2.77 18.83
CA LEU A 172 3.24 2.99 17.78
C LEU A 172 4.18 1.80 17.62
N LEU A 173 4.63 1.19 18.71
CA LEU A 173 5.46 -0.02 18.66
C LEU A 173 4.68 -1.21 18.09
N PHE A 174 3.41 -1.36 18.48
CA PHE A 174 2.51 -2.35 17.88
C PHE A 174 2.37 -2.13 16.39
N TYR A 175 2.08 -0.89 15.96
CA TYR A 175 1.95 -0.53 14.55
C TYR A 175 3.23 -0.84 13.79
N ALA A 176 4.40 -0.39 14.24
CA ALA A 176 5.66 -0.65 13.55
C ALA A 176 5.98 -2.16 13.44
N SER A 177 5.71 -2.93 14.50
CA SER A 177 5.92 -4.39 14.51
C SER A 177 4.93 -5.10 13.59
N TRP A 178 3.66 -4.67 13.61
CA TRP A 178 2.60 -5.20 12.75
C TRP A 178 2.84 -4.90 11.28
N ASP A 179 3.31 -3.68 10.99
CA ASP A 179 3.70 -3.25 9.65
C ASP A 179 4.86 -4.13 9.14
N CYS A 180 5.84 -4.45 9.99
CA CYS A 180 6.96 -5.33 9.63
C CYS A 180 6.53 -6.75 9.36
N LEU A 181 5.71 -7.31 10.25
CA LEU A 181 5.17 -8.64 10.09
C LEU A 181 4.34 -8.77 8.81
N THR A 182 3.42 -7.83 8.57
CA THR A 182 2.56 -7.86 7.38
C THR A 182 3.34 -7.64 6.09
N SER A 183 4.35 -6.74 6.06
CA SER A 183 5.23 -6.57 4.90
C SER A 183 6.03 -7.85 4.60
N ALA A 184 6.59 -8.51 5.62
CA ALA A 184 7.32 -9.76 5.43
C ALA A 184 6.40 -10.87 4.89
N CYS A 185 5.21 -11.03 5.47
CA CYS A 185 4.20 -11.98 4.99
C CYS A 185 3.75 -11.67 3.55
N LEU A 186 3.67 -10.39 3.17
CA LEU A 186 3.26 -9.96 1.84
C LEU A 186 4.29 -10.33 0.76
N VAL A 187 5.59 -10.28 1.09
CA VAL A 187 6.68 -10.73 0.20
C VAL A 187 6.62 -12.24 0.01
N LEU A 188 6.27 -12.99 1.05
CA LEU A 188 6.19 -14.46 1.05
C LEU A 188 4.82 -15.01 0.63
N ALA A 189 3.88 -14.14 0.22
CA ALA A 189 2.50 -14.55 -0.03
C ALA A 189 2.42 -15.55 -1.19
N PRO A 190 1.99 -16.81 -0.95
CA PRO A 190 2.01 -17.86 -1.97
C PRO A 190 0.79 -17.83 -2.90
N SER A 191 -0.27 -17.11 -2.51
CA SER A 191 -1.53 -17.05 -3.24
C SER A 191 -2.10 -15.65 -3.24
N LEU A 192 -2.94 -15.39 -4.26
CA LEU A 192 -3.68 -14.14 -4.37
C LEU A 192 -4.53 -13.89 -3.13
N THR A 193 -5.25 -14.90 -2.62
CA THR A 193 -6.09 -14.77 -1.42
C THR A 193 -5.29 -14.37 -0.19
N CYS A 194 -4.11 -14.95 0.03
CA CYS A 194 -3.21 -14.55 1.11
C CYS A 194 -2.82 -13.07 0.98
N LEU A 195 -2.50 -12.63 -0.25
CA LEU A 195 -2.13 -11.24 -0.53
C LEU A 195 -3.28 -10.28 -0.21
N PHE A 196 -4.54 -10.62 -0.54
CA PHE A 196 -5.72 -9.84 -0.18
C PHE A 196 -5.86 -9.69 1.34
N LEU A 197 -5.80 -10.80 2.08
CA LEU A 197 -5.98 -10.80 3.53
C LEU A 197 -4.87 -10.00 4.24
N ILE A 198 -3.62 -10.20 3.83
CA ILE A 198 -2.48 -9.49 4.43
C ILE A 198 -2.59 -7.98 4.15
N ARG A 199 -2.97 -7.56 2.94
CA ARG A 199 -3.17 -6.14 2.61
C ARG A 199 -4.32 -5.53 3.41
N ALA A 200 -5.44 -6.25 3.56
CA ALA A 200 -6.57 -5.81 4.37
C ALA A 200 -6.13 -5.62 5.84
N LEU A 201 -5.49 -6.63 6.43
CA LEU A 201 -4.98 -6.61 7.81
C LEU A 201 -3.98 -5.48 8.08
N ARG A 202 -3.08 -5.24 7.12
CA ARG A 202 -2.13 -4.11 7.19
C ARG A 202 -2.86 -2.77 7.21
N SER A 203 -3.80 -2.57 6.28
CA SER A 203 -4.52 -1.31 6.12
C SER A 203 -5.43 -0.93 7.31
N LEU A 204 -5.92 -1.91 8.08
CA LEU A 204 -6.66 -1.66 9.32
C LEU A 204 -5.84 -0.87 10.36
N SER A 205 -4.52 -1.06 10.37
CA SER A 205 -3.63 -0.40 11.33
C SER A 205 -3.20 1.01 10.91
N ALA A 206 -3.55 1.45 9.69
CA ALA A 206 -3.06 2.68 9.10
C ALA A 206 -3.46 3.94 9.89
N SER A 207 -4.58 3.91 10.62
CA SER A 207 -5.00 5.05 11.47
C SER A 207 -3.99 5.40 12.56
N ILE A 208 -3.18 4.43 13.00
CA ILE A 208 -2.15 4.61 14.02
C ILE A 208 -1.00 5.51 13.52
N CYS A 209 -0.82 5.66 12.20
CA CYS A 209 0.22 6.51 11.62
C CYS A 209 0.03 8.01 11.90
N TYR A 210 -1.13 8.42 12.42
CA TYR A 210 -1.41 9.81 12.84
C TYR A 210 -1.10 10.08 14.32
N LEU A 211 -0.69 9.09 15.10
CA LEU A 211 -0.24 9.31 16.49
C LEU A 211 1.09 10.08 16.61
N PRO A 212 2.13 9.87 15.76
CA PRO A 212 3.38 10.60 15.88
C PRO A 212 3.27 12.13 15.76
N PRO A 213 2.51 12.73 14.83
CA PRO A 213 2.36 14.18 14.78
C PRO A 213 1.59 14.72 15.99
N CYS A 214 0.68 13.94 16.58
CA CYS A 214 0.03 14.30 17.85
C CYS A 214 1.03 14.35 19.02
N ILE A 215 1.91 13.35 19.14
CA ILE A 215 2.98 13.36 20.17
C ILE A 215 3.95 14.53 19.94
N LEU A 216 4.31 14.80 18.68
CA LEU A 216 5.16 15.92 18.31
C LEU A 216 4.52 17.25 18.68
N ALA A 217 3.21 17.41 18.44
CA ALA A 217 2.47 18.61 18.80
C ALA A 217 2.49 18.89 20.31
N GLU A 218 2.49 17.84 21.13
CA GLU A 218 2.54 17.94 22.59
C GLU A 218 3.94 18.27 23.13
N LEU A 219 5.00 18.04 22.36
CA LEU A 219 6.41 18.24 22.76
C LEU A 219 7.03 19.52 22.17
N VAL A 220 6.31 20.18 21.27
CA VAL A 220 6.75 21.39 20.58
C VAL A 220 5.97 22.60 21.11
N PRO A 221 6.66 23.72 21.46
CA PRO A 221 6.00 24.96 21.85
C PRO A 221 5.04 25.47 20.77
N THR A 222 3.92 26.06 21.18
CA THR A 222 2.85 26.52 20.26
C THR A 222 3.36 27.34 19.06
N LYS A 223 4.33 28.26 19.27
CA LYS A 223 4.90 29.11 18.20
C LYS A 223 5.58 28.34 17.06
N LYS A 224 6.11 27.14 17.33
CA LYS A 224 6.85 26.32 16.35
C LYS A 224 6.08 25.06 15.93
N ARG A 225 4.96 24.76 16.59
CA ARG A 225 4.17 23.54 16.41
C ARG A 225 3.80 23.31 14.93
N ALA A 226 3.29 24.35 14.26
CA ALA A 226 2.93 24.25 12.84
C ALA A 226 4.12 23.85 11.95
N ILE A 227 5.32 24.41 12.19
CA ILE A 227 6.51 24.10 11.40
C ILE A 227 6.89 22.63 11.57
N PHE A 228 6.98 22.14 12.81
CA PHE A 228 7.37 20.75 13.09
C PHE A 228 6.34 19.73 12.58
N ILE A 229 5.05 20.03 12.66
CA ILE A 229 3.99 19.17 12.08
C ILE A 229 4.08 19.14 10.55
N ASN A 230 4.44 20.23 9.89
CA ASN A 230 4.64 20.22 8.43
C ASN A 230 5.94 19.50 8.04
N LEU A 231 7.03 19.68 8.80
CA LEU A 231 8.30 18.97 8.57
C LEU A 231 8.13 17.44 8.66
N TYR A 232 7.20 16.95 9.47
CA TYR A 232 6.86 15.53 9.57
C TYR A 232 6.38 14.91 8.23
N TRP A 233 5.78 15.71 7.35
CA TRP A 233 5.28 15.25 6.06
C TRP A 233 6.33 15.29 4.93
N ILE A 234 7.46 15.97 5.11
CA ILE A 234 8.50 16.05 4.07
C ILE A 234 9.04 14.66 3.66
N PRO A 235 9.36 13.74 4.60
CA PRO A 235 9.81 12.40 4.23
C PRO A 235 8.79 11.61 3.41
N PHE A 236 7.48 11.89 3.55
CA PHE A 236 6.45 11.27 2.70
C PHE A 236 6.68 11.64 1.23
N GLY A 237 6.83 12.93 0.93
CA GLY A 237 7.11 13.40 -0.44
C GLY A 237 8.43 12.85 -1.01
N LEU A 238 9.48 12.81 -0.19
CA LEU A 238 10.76 12.20 -0.59
C LEU A 238 10.63 10.69 -0.87
N GLY A 239 9.82 9.99 -0.08
CA GLY A 239 9.47 8.58 -0.31
C GLY A 239 8.78 8.38 -1.65
N TYR A 240 7.90 9.30 -2.04
CA TYR A 240 7.18 9.22 -3.33
C TYR A 240 8.15 9.32 -4.51
N MET A 241 9.08 10.27 -4.42
CA MET A 241 10.10 10.47 -5.45
C MET A 241 11.06 9.28 -5.51
N LEU A 242 11.51 8.78 -4.36
CA LEU A 242 12.46 7.67 -4.33
C LEU A 242 11.82 6.38 -4.86
N THR A 243 10.62 6.04 -4.42
CA THR A 243 9.92 4.82 -4.85
C THR A 243 9.67 4.85 -6.36
N ALA A 244 9.33 6.01 -6.94
CA ALA A 244 9.22 6.16 -8.40
C ALA A 244 10.57 5.93 -9.12
N GLY A 245 11.66 6.44 -8.55
CA GLY A 245 13.01 6.18 -9.07
C GLY A 245 13.41 4.70 -8.99
N ILE A 246 13.14 4.04 -7.86
CA ILE A 246 13.38 2.60 -7.69
C ILE A 246 12.53 1.81 -8.69
N ALA A 247 11.24 2.14 -8.82
CA ALA A 247 10.31 1.53 -9.76
C ALA A 247 10.80 1.61 -11.21
N TYR A 248 11.34 2.76 -11.62
CA TYR A 248 11.88 2.95 -12.97
C TYR A 248 13.12 2.07 -13.24
N LEU A 249 13.98 1.90 -12.24
CA LEU A 249 15.21 1.11 -12.33
C LEU A 249 14.96 -0.40 -12.25
N THR A 250 14.09 -0.84 -11.36
CA THR A 250 13.86 -2.27 -11.10
C THR A 250 12.86 -2.88 -12.07
N ARG A 251 11.81 -2.12 -12.44
CA ARG A 251 10.69 -2.58 -13.29
C ARG A 251 10.01 -3.87 -12.80
N ASP A 252 10.18 -4.19 -11.53
CA ASP A 252 9.68 -5.40 -10.88
C ASP A 252 9.06 -5.04 -9.53
N TRP A 253 7.79 -5.38 -9.41
CA TRP A 253 6.98 -5.18 -8.21
C TRP A 253 7.50 -5.96 -6.99
N PHE A 254 8.10 -7.14 -7.18
CA PHE A 254 8.63 -7.96 -6.09
C PHE A 254 9.86 -7.30 -5.44
N HIS A 255 10.79 -6.84 -6.27
CA HIS A 255 11.97 -6.10 -5.81
C HIS A 255 11.57 -4.83 -5.07
N LEU A 256 10.56 -4.10 -5.55
CA LEU A 256 10.07 -2.90 -4.86
C LEU A 256 9.56 -3.20 -3.45
N ARG A 257 8.84 -4.32 -3.27
CA ARG A 257 8.39 -4.78 -1.94
C ARG A 257 9.56 -5.16 -1.04
N LEU A 258 10.57 -5.84 -1.59
CA LEU A 258 11.75 -6.23 -0.85
C LEU A 258 12.53 -5.00 -0.34
N TYR A 259 12.72 -3.99 -1.18
CA TYR A 259 13.34 -2.72 -0.76
C TYR A 259 12.50 -2.01 0.31
N GLY A 260 11.18 -1.97 0.15
CA GLY A 260 10.27 -1.42 1.16
C GLY A 260 10.39 -2.12 2.52
N LEU A 261 10.45 -3.45 2.53
CA LEU A 261 10.67 -4.24 3.74
C LEU A 261 12.03 -3.92 4.40
N LEU A 262 13.09 -3.78 3.59
CA LEU A 262 14.43 -3.43 4.07
C LEU A 262 14.45 -2.06 4.77
N PHE A 263 13.83 -1.04 4.15
CA PHE A 263 13.69 0.28 4.76
C PHE A 263 12.89 0.23 6.07
N LEU A 264 11.83 -0.58 6.12
CA LEU A 264 11.02 -0.74 7.32
C LEU A 264 11.81 -1.36 8.49
N ILE A 265 12.60 -2.41 8.23
CA ILE A 265 13.39 -3.08 9.27
C ILE A 265 14.41 -2.12 9.88
N VAL A 266 15.09 -1.33 9.05
CA VAL A 266 16.03 -0.30 9.52
C VAL A 266 15.29 0.72 10.39
N HIS A 267 14.09 1.11 9.97
CA HIS A 267 13.27 2.11 10.65
C HIS A 267 12.70 1.64 12.00
N LEU A 268 12.45 0.34 12.19
CA LEU A 268 11.93 -0.22 13.44
C LEU A 268 12.78 0.17 14.66
N SER A 269 14.10 0.28 14.48
CA SER A 269 15.04 0.68 15.53
C SER A 269 14.83 2.13 16.02
N LEU A 270 14.32 3.02 15.17
CA LEU A 270 14.13 4.44 15.50
C LEU A 270 12.92 4.67 16.42
N PHE A 271 11.97 3.73 16.48
CA PHE A 271 10.82 3.82 17.38
C PHE A 271 11.20 3.74 18.87
N PHE A 272 12.36 3.17 19.21
CA PHE A 272 12.82 3.13 20.60
C PHE A 272 13.12 4.53 21.18
N ILE A 273 13.39 5.51 20.31
CA ILE A 273 13.68 6.91 20.68
C ILE A 273 12.40 7.65 21.08
N VAL A 274 11.25 7.27 20.51
CA VAL A 274 9.96 7.95 20.70
C VAL A 274 9.53 7.86 22.18
N PRO A 275 9.35 9.00 22.88
CA PRO A 275 8.86 9.00 24.25
C PRO A 275 7.36 8.69 24.29
N GLU A 276 6.85 8.39 25.48
CA GLU A 276 5.40 8.39 25.70
C GLU A 276 4.85 9.82 25.64
N SER A 277 3.57 9.95 25.27
CA SER A 277 2.87 11.24 25.27
C SER A 277 2.88 11.86 26.68
N PRO A 278 3.47 13.06 26.87
CA PRO A 278 3.47 13.72 28.17
C PRO A 278 2.05 14.02 28.67
N ARG A 279 1.15 14.38 27.76
CA ARG A 279 -0.24 14.69 28.10
C ARG A 279 -0.99 13.44 28.55
N TRP A 280 -0.79 12.31 27.86
CA TRP A 280 -1.37 11.03 28.26
C TRP A 280 -0.86 10.61 29.65
N LEU A 281 0.43 10.79 29.94
CA LEU A 281 1.00 10.51 31.26
C LEU A 281 0.39 11.37 32.37
N LEU A 282 0.19 12.67 32.14
CA LEU A 282 -0.45 13.57 33.10
C LEU A 282 -1.90 13.16 33.40
N VAL A 283 -2.70 12.88 32.36
CA VAL A 283 -4.11 12.47 32.52
C VAL A 283 -4.24 11.15 33.29
N HIS A 284 -3.26 10.24 33.15
CA HIS A 284 -3.25 8.95 33.85
C HIS A 284 -2.50 8.99 35.19
N GLY A 285 -2.11 10.18 35.69
CA GLY A 285 -1.45 10.34 36.99
C GLY A 285 -0.03 9.75 37.06
N ARG A 286 0.62 9.51 35.92
CA ARG A 286 1.95 8.88 35.83
C ARG A 286 3.07 9.93 35.88
N TYR A 287 3.14 10.66 36.98
CA TYR A 287 4.04 11.81 37.15
C TYR A 287 5.53 11.45 37.04
N ASP A 288 5.97 10.33 37.58
CA ASP A 288 7.37 9.91 37.51
C ASP A 288 7.86 9.72 36.07
N GLU A 289 7.02 9.14 35.22
CA GLU A 289 7.34 8.96 33.80
C GLU A 289 7.29 10.27 33.03
N PHE A 290 6.33 11.13 33.38
CA PHE A 290 6.23 12.47 32.80
C PHE A 290 7.51 13.27 33.04
N VAL A 291 7.99 13.30 34.29
CA VAL A 291 9.25 13.98 34.66
C VAL A 291 10.45 13.34 33.95
N LYS A 292 10.48 12.01 33.79
CA LYS A 292 11.55 11.34 33.00
C LYS A 292 11.58 11.80 31.55
N VAL A 293 10.42 11.98 30.90
CA VAL A 293 10.35 12.50 29.52
C VAL A 293 10.88 13.92 29.45
N LEU A 294 10.47 14.81 30.36
CA LEU A 294 10.95 16.19 30.39
C LEU A 294 12.45 16.29 30.68
N LYS A 295 12.98 15.49 31.62
CA LYS A 295 14.42 15.42 31.90
C LYS A 295 15.23 14.95 30.67
N ARG A 296 14.72 13.96 29.92
CA ARG A 296 15.34 13.50 28.67
C ARG A 296 15.37 14.63 27.63
N MET A 297 14.25 15.34 27.48
CA MET A 297 14.14 16.50 26.58
C MET A 297 15.14 17.61 26.97
N ALA A 298 15.22 17.97 28.26
CA ALA A 298 16.17 18.96 28.77
C ALA A 298 17.63 18.57 28.47
N ALA A 299 17.97 17.30 28.69
CA ALA A 299 19.31 16.77 28.45
C ALA A 299 19.71 16.87 26.97
N TRP A 300 18.82 16.47 26.06
CA TRP A 300 19.06 16.54 24.61
C TRP A 300 19.11 17.96 24.09
N ASN A 301 18.29 18.86 24.64
CA ASN A 301 18.27 20.28 24.28
C ASN A 301 19.34 21.12 25.00
N ARG A 302 20.17 20.49 25.85
CA ARG A 302 21.24 21.12 26.64
C ARG A 302 20.75 22.26 27.55
N VAL A 303 19.54 22.11 28.10
CA VAL A 303 18.94 23.09 29.03
C VAL A 303 19.23 22.66 30.47
N LYS A 304 19.83 23.54 31.27
CA LYS A 304 19.94 23.36 32.72
C LYS A 304 18.65 23.82 33.37
N VAL A 305 18.06 22.94 34.18
CA VAL A 305 16.77 23.18 34.83
C VAL A 305 17.00 23.31 36.33
N GLU A 306 16.36 24.30 36.97
CA GLU A 306 16.50 24.56 38.42
C GLU A 306 15.95 23.41 39.28
N LYS A 307 16.47 23.26 40.51
CA LYS A 307 15.94 22.30 41.48
C LYS A 307 14.52 22.72 41.88
N GLY A 308 13.54 21.83 41.70
CA GLY A 308 12.11 22.11 41.96
C GLY A 308 11.28 22.45 40.72
N PHE A 309 11.87 22.56 39.52
CA PHE A 309 11.09 22.84 38.29
C PHE A 309 10.06 21.76 37.92
N TYR A 310 10.28 20.53 38.41
CA TYR A 310 9.45 19.37 38.12
C TYR A 310 8.52 18.98 39.28
N GLU A 311 8.58 19.72 40.39
CA GLU A 311 7.71 19.59 41.57
C GLU A 311 6.46 20.46 41.39
#